data_AF-A0A7V6Y5V3-F1
#
_entry.id   AF-A0A7V6Y5V3-F1
#
_cell.length_a   1.000
_cell.length_b   1.000
_cell.length_c   1.000
_cell.angle_alpha   90.00
_cell.angle_beta   90.00
_cell.angle_gamma   90.00
#
_symmetry.space_group_name_H-M   'P 1'
#
loop_
_entity.id
_entity.type
_entity.pdbx_description
1 polymer ?
#
loop_
_entity_poly.entity_id
_entity_poly.type
_entity_poly.pdbx_seq_one_letter_code
_entity_poly.pdbx_strand_id
1 'polypeptide(L)'
;MEGHGLHIQFKTSIDSAINTQPPKMEYDKQTLRKLIGDMGTALGFEVILNEDEKNNFDCMWKSPTGFCVIIKMVLSADQSEDPDKLCNCIWNLTNEGKIPGQGSAIGLYIVRNNTTKSELINSIITKNQTHQLRVITFDELWDSVDFFYPIYYRNENLRWSAPSDTQKESADMILVVLGLKVTPDAGVFIKIQKHKQKVECLERLYNISKSL
;
A
#
# COMPACT_ATOMS: atom_id res chain seq x y z
N MET A 1 -31.58 -56.08 5.08
CA MET A 1 -32.23 -54.80 5.34
C MET A 1 -32.28 -54.60 6.84
N GLU A 2 -31.67 -53.49 7.29
CA GLU A 2 -32.02 -52.71 8.49
C GLU A 2 -31.79 -53.38 9.87
N GLY A 3 -31.18 -52.75 10.88
CA GLY A 3 -30.59 -51.43 11.03
C GLY A 3 -30.24 -51.28 12.52
N HIS A 4 -28.96 -51.33 12.88
CA HIS A 4 -28.53 -51.06 14.26
C HIS A 4 -28.24 -49.57 14.40
N GLY A 5 -29.12 -48.88 15.14
CA GLY A 5 -28.99 -47.47 15.46
C GLY A 5 -27.78 -47.20 16.35
N LEU A 6 -26.84 -46.42 15.82
CA LEU A 6 -25.73 -45.84 16.57
C LEU A 6 -26.22 -44.57 17.28
N HIS A 7 -26.31 -44.66 18.60
CA HIS A 7 -26.48 -43.51 19.49
C HIS A 7 -25.20 -42.68 19.46
N ILE A 8 -25.19 -41.57 18.71
CA ILE A 8 -24.09 -40.60 18.73
C ILE A 8 -24.41 -39.58 19.83
N GLN A 9 -23.65 -39.62 20.92
CA GLN A 9 -23.61 -38.51 21.88
C GLN A 9 -22.92 -37.31 21.23
N PHE A 10 -23.66 -36.23 21.02
CA PHE A 10 -23.08 -34.93 20.71
C PHE A 10 -22.38 -34.37 21.94
N LYS A 11 -21.05 -34.50 21.99
CA LYS A 11 -20.23 -33.71 22.90
C LYS A 11 -19.98 -32.36 22.23
N THR A 12 -20.73 -31.34 22.63
CA THR A 12 -20.54 -29.95 22.20
C THR A 12 -19.17 -29.45 22.67
N SER A 13 -18.15 -29.61 21.83
CA SER A 13 -16.84 -29.00 22.01
C SER A 13 -16.89 -27.54 21.55
N ILE A 14 -17.63 -26.70 22.27
CA ILE A 14 -17.69 -25.25 22.00
C ILE A 14 -16.73 -24.49 22.92
N ASP A 15 -16.27 -25.09 24.02
CA ASP A 15 -15.45 -24.40 25.03
C ASP A 15 -13.94 -24.36 24.75
N SER A 16 -13.44 -25.04 23.72
CA SER A 16 -12.01 -25.01 23.35
C SER A 16 -11.65 -23.99 22.26
N ALA A 17 -12.63 -23.31 21.66
CA ALA A 17 -12.41 -22.40 20.53
C ALA A 17 -12.21 -20.91 20.92
N ILE A 18 -12.32 -20.56 22.21
CA ILE A 18 -12.35 -19.14 22.63
C ILE A 18 -10.98 -18.63 23.11
N ASN A 19 -9.94 -19.47 23.22
CA ASN A 19 -8.63 -19.04 23.74
C ASN A 19 -7.45 -19.33 22.80
N THR A 20 -7.69 -19.39 21.49
CA THR A 20 -6.61 -19.29 20.52
C THR A 20 -6.49 -17.83 20.10
N GLN A 21 -5.47 -17.17 20.66
CA GLN A 21 -4.88 -15.97 20.06
C GLN A 21 -4.81 -16.19 18.54
N PRO A 22 -5.30 -15.26 17.70
CA PRO A 22 -5.39 -15.48 16.26
C PRO A 22 -4.03 -15.97 15.77
N PRO A 23 -3.99 -17.02 14.91
CA PRO A 23 -2.72 -17.55 14.42
C PRO A 23 -1.89 -16.39 13.91
N LYS A 24 -0.63 -16.28 14.37
CA LYS A 24 0.33 -15.34 13.79
C LYS A 24 0.41 -15.69 12.31
N MET A 25 -0.35 -14.99 11.48
CA MET A 25 -0.31 -15.12 10.04
C MET A 25 1.05 -14.57 9.63
N GLU A 26 2.03 -15.46 9.54
CA GLU A 26 3.31 -15.20 8.92
C GLU A 26 3.04 -15.26 7.42
N TYR A 27 2.71 -14.09 6.87
CA TYR A 27 2.55 -13.95 5.44
C TYR A 27 3.90 -14.23 4.77
N ASP A 28 3.91 -15.21 3.87
CA ASP A 28 5.08 -15.45 3.03
C ASP A 28 5.45 -14.17 2.28
N LYS A 29 6.72 -13.74 2.41
CA LYS A 29 7.24 -12.51 1.82
C LYS A 29 7.05 -12.50 0.29
N GLN A 30 7.18 -13.66 -0.35
CA GLN A 30 7.02 -13.80 -1.80
C GLN A 30 5.58 -13.53 -2.23
N THR A 31 4.63 -14.06 -1.48
CA THR A 31 3.19 -13.83 -1.67
C THR A 31 2.82 -12.36 -1.47
N LEU A 32 3.31 -11.71 -0.41
CA LEU A 32 3.08 -10.27 -0.19
C LEU A 32 3.71 -9.41 -1.28
N ARG A 33 4.93 -9.73 -1.72
CA ARG A 33 5.60 -9.03 -2.82
C ARG A 33 4.75 -9.08 -4.09
N LYS A 34 4.22 -10.26 -4.42
CA LYS A 34 3.33 -10.43 -5.57
C LYS A 34 2.06 -9.60 -5.41
N LEU A 35 1.42 -9.65 -4.25
CA LEU A 35 0.20 -8.89 -3.97
C LEU A 35 0.41 -7.38 -4.11
N ILE A 36 1.51 -6.85 -3.57
CA ILE A 36 1.89 -5.44 -3.73
C ILE A 36 2.16 -5.15 -5.21
N GLY A 37 2.77 -6.06 -5.96
CA GLY A 37 2.90 -5.92 -7.41
C GLY A 37 1.57 -5.88 -8.14
N ASP A 38 0.63 -6.74 -7.78
CA ASP A 38 -0.71 -6.76 -8.37
C ASP A 38 -1.47 -5.46 -8.05
N MET A 39 -1.29 -4.88 -6.85
CA MET A 39 -1.80 -3.55 -6.50
C MET A 39 -1.21 -2.45 -7.38
N GLY A 40 0.11 -2.44 -7.58
CA GLY A 40 0.78 -1.46 -8.45
C GLY A 40 0.23 -1.53 -9.88
N THR A 41 0.08 -2.75 -10.40
CA THR A 41 -0.52 -3.00 -11.72
C THR A 41 -1.96 -2.50 -11.79
N ALA A 42 -2.76 -2.80 -10.76
CA ALA A 42 -4.14 -2.31 -10.66
C ALA A 42 -4.23 -0.79 -10.57
N LEU A 43 -3.19 -0.11 -10.08
CA LEU A 43 -3.08 1.36 -10.06
C LEU A 43 -2.50 1.94 -11.36
N GLY A 44 -2.22 1.12 -12.37
CA GLY A 44 -1.71 1.56 -13.68
C GLY A 44 -0.20 1.77 -13.75
N PHE A 45 0.56 1.25 -12.79
CA PHE A 45 2.02 1.24 -12.85
C PHE A 45 2.54 0.03 -13.63
N GLU A 46 3.66 0.21 -14.33
CA GLU A 46 4.52 -0.90 -14.75
C GLU A 46 5.23 -1.45 -13.51
N VAL A 47 5.12 -2.75 -13.24
CA VAL A 47 5.67 -3.36 -12.03
C VAL A 47 6.84 -4.27 -12.35
N ILE A 48 7.94 -4.06 -11.62
CA ILE A 48 9.14 -4.88 -11.68
C ILE A 48 9.36 -5.49 -10.30
N LEU A 49 9.17 -6.81 -10.19
CA LEU A 49 9.49 -7.54 -8.97
C LEU A 49 11.00 -7.75 -8.91
N ASN A 50 11.62 -7.42 -7.77
CA ASN A 50 13.04 -7.64 -7.60
C ASN A 50 13.30 -9.07 -7.15
N GLU A 51 13.90 -9.87 -8.03
CA GLU A 51 14.26 -11.26 -7.76
C GLU A 51 15.64 -11.40 -7.11
N ASP A 52 16.45 -10.34 -7.13
CA ASP A 52 17.79 -10.34 -6.52
C ASP A 52 17.73 -9.78 -5.09
N GLU A 53 17.77 -10.67 -4.11
CA GLU A 53 17.79 -10.29 -2.68
C GLU A 53 18.99 -9.42 -2.28
N LYS A 54 20.04 -9.34 -3.12
CA LYS A 54 21.17 -8.41 -2.88
C LYS A 54 20.76 -6.96 -3.07
N ASN A 55 19.75 -6.68 -3.88
CA ASN A 55 19.19 -5.36 -4.00
C ASN A 55 18.21 -5.14 -2.85
N ASN A 56 18.46 -4.10 -2.04
CA ASN A 56 17.70 -3.81 -0.81
C ASN A 56 16.29 -3.25 -1.09
N PHE A 57 15.53 -3.83 -2.00
CA PHE A 57 14.12 -3.51 -2.29
C PHE A 57 13.38 -4.76 -2.77
N ASP A 58 12.06 -4.76 -2.69
CA ASP A 58 11.24 -5.93 -3.04
C ASP A 58 10.52 -5.76 -4.37
N CYS A 59 10.07 -4.55 -4.70
CA CYS A 59 9.50 -4.25 -6.02
C CYS A 59 9.66 -2.78 -6.38
N MET A 60 9.60 -2.51 -7.68
CA MET A 60 9.58 -1.16 -8.24
C MET A 60 8.29 -0.97 -9.01
N TRP A 61 7.60 0.13 -8.73
CA TRP A 61 6.48 0.60 -9.55
C TRP A 61 6.95 1.78 -10.39
N LYS A 62 6.76 1.71 -11.69
CA LYS A 62 7.14 2.77 -12.62
C LYS A 62 5.89 3.36 -13.23
N SER A 63 5.71 4.66 -13.03
CA SER A 63 4.62 5.39 -13.66
C SER A 63 4.90 5.55 -15.15
N PRO A 64 3.86 5.77 -15.98
CA PRO A 64 4.07 5.93 -17.42
C PRO A 64 4.85 7.20 -17.80
N THR A 65 5.01 8.17 -16.89
CA THR A 65 5.87 9.35 -17.08
C THR A 65 7.33 9.08 -16.70
N GLY A 66 7.63 7.89 -16.16
CA GLY A 66 8.96 7.47 -15.77
C GLY A 66 9.29 7.67 -14.29
N PHE A 67 8.35 8.15 -13.47
CA PHE A 67 8.56 8.26 -12.03
C PHE A 67 8.55 6.87 -11.37
N CYS A 68 9.51 6.60 -10.49
CA CYS A 68 9.66 5.28 -9.85
C CYS A 68 9.34 5.30 -8.35
N VAL A 69 8.61 4.30 -7.87
CA VAL A 69 8.42 4.01 -6.45
C VAL A 69 9.22 2.76 -6.13
N ILE A 70 10.28 2.89 -5.34
CA ILE A 70 11.13 1.77 -4.92
C ILE A 70 10.62 1.27 -3.58
N ILE A 71 10.06 0.07 -3.55
CA ILE A 71 9.29 -0.43 -2.42
C ILE A 71 10.10 -1.46 -1.65
N LYS A 72 10.15 -1.30 -0.32
CA LYS A 72 10.72 -2.25 0.61
C LYS A 72 9.72 -2.61 1.71
N MET A 73 9.51 -3.90 1.93
CA MET A 73 8.69 -4.44 3.01
C MET A 73 9.54 -4.67 4.26
N VAL A 74 9.03 -4.22 5.40
CA VAL A 74 9.60 -4.49 6.73
C VAL A 74 8.54 -5.25 7.54
N LEU A 75 8.60 -6.57 7.43
CA LEU A 75 7.57 -7.48 7.97
C LEU A 75 7.87 -7.97 9.39
N SER A 76 9.14 -7.91 9.80
CA SER A 76 9.56 -8.33 11.14
C SER A 76 9.54 -7.16 12.11
N ALA A 77 8.95 -7.37 13.30
CA ALA A 77 8.81 -6.32 14.32
C ALA A 77 10.09 -6.11 15.16
N ASP A 78 11.07 -7.00 15.04
CA ASP A 78 12.34 -7.02 15.78
C ASP A 78 13.53 -6.53 14.95
N GLN A 79 13.34 -6.26 13.66
CA GLN A 79 14.39 -5.75 12.79
C GLN A 79 14.32 -4.24 12.68
N SER A 80 15.31 -3.56 13.26
CA SER A 80 15.57 -2.16 12.97
C SER A 80 16.03 -2.02 11.52
N GLU A 81 15.29 -1.25 10.74
CA GLU A 81 15.60 -0.97 9.35
C GLU A 81 16.28 0.39 9.23
N ASP A 82 17.42 0.42 8.52
CA ASP A 82 18.17 1.64 8.28
C ASP A 82 17.66 2.32 6.99
N PRO A 83 17.09 3.54 7.07
CA PRO A 83 16.68 4.33 5.91
C PRO A 83 17.73 4.49 4.81
N ASP A 84 19.02 4.50 5.18
CA ASP A 84 20.12 4.69 4.23
C ASP A 84 20.17 3.54 3.20
N LYS A 85 19.70 2.34 3.55
CA LYS A 85 19.69 1.18 2.65
C LYS A 85 18.83 1.44 1.40
N LEU A 86 17.64 2.03 1.58
CA LEU A 86 16.75 2.29 0.45
C LEU A 86 17.17 3.53 -0.35
N CYS A 87 17.70 4.56 0.33
CA CYS A 87 18.33 5.71 -0.35
C CYS A 87 19.51 5.27 -1.24
N ASN A 88 20.40 4.43 -0.70
CA ASN A 88 21.53 3.88 -1.45
C ASN A 88 21.06 2.99 -2.61
N CYS A 89 19.97 2.26 -2.44
CA CYS A 89 19.36 1.51 -3.54
C CYS A 89 18.91 2.45 -4.68
N ILE A 90 18.20 3.53 -4.36
CA ILE A 90 17.76 4.53 -5.36
C ILE A 90 18.98 5.16 -6.06
N TRP A 91 20.03 5.49 -5.31
CA TRP A 91 21.29 6.01 -5.85
C TRP A 91 21.94 5.03 -6.83
N ASN A 92 22.06 3.75 -6.46
CA ASN A 92 22.66 2.73 -7.31
C ASN A 92 21.85 2.52 -8.60
N LEU A 93 20.52 2.41 -8.48
CA LEU A 93 19.63 2.29 -9.65
C LEU A 93 19.73 3.51 -10.58
N THR A 94 19.96 4.70 -10.02
CA THR A 94 20.20 5.92 -10.81
C THR A 94 21.53 5.83 -11.56
N ASN A 95 22.61 5.44 -10.89
CA ASN A 95 23.94 5.31 -11.50
C ASN A 95 23.99 4.21 -12.57
N GLU A 96 23.21 3.15 -12.40
CA GLU A 96 23.05 2.07 -13.39
C GLU A 96 22.17 2.48 -14.59
N GLY A 97 21.60 3.69 -14.58
CA GLY A 97 20.71 4.18 -15.64
C GLY A 97 19.32 3.52 -15.65
N LYS A 98 18.95 2.79 -14.59
CA LYS A 98 17.63 2.17 -14.43
C LYS A 98 16.55 3.17 -14.03
N ILE A 99 16.95 4.28 -13.39
CA ILE A 99 16.09 5.40 -13.01
C ILE A 99 16.70 6.69 -13.63
N PRO A 100 15.91 7.59 -14.22
CA PRO A 100 16.43 8.78 -14.92
C PRO A 100 17.23 9.75 -14.04
N GLY A 101 16.95 9.79 -12.73
CA GLY A 101 17.58 10.70 -11.77
C GLY A 101 16.96 10.60 -10.39
N GLN A 102 17.65 11.11 -9.36
CA GLN A 102 17.18 11.00 -7.96
C GLN A 102 15.81 11.65 -7.70
N GLY A 103 15.51 12.77 -8.36
CA GLY A 103 14.21 13.44 -8.25
C GLY A 103 13.06 12.73 -8.98
N SER A 104 13.39 11.68 -9.75
CA SER A 104 12.41 10.85 -10.48
C SER A 104 12.06 9.57 -9.73
N ALA A 105 12.44 9.45 -8.45
CA ALA A 105 12.10 8.30 -7.63
C ALA A 105 11.81 8.65 -6.17
N ILE A 106 10.97 7.83 -5.53
CA ILE A 106 10.73 7.85 -4.10
C ILE A 106 10.90 6.44 -3.54
N GLY A 107 11.47 6.31 -2.34
CA GLY A 107 11.46 5.08 -1.57
C GLY A 107 10.18 4.97 -0.75
N LEU A 108 9.55 3.80 -0.75
CA LEU A 108 8.38 3.50 0.04
C LEU A 108 8.63 2.27 0.91
N TYR A 109 8.58 2.46 2.22
CA TYR A 109 8.55 1.38 3.18
C TYR A 109 7.12 0.95 3.47
N ILE A 110 6.84 -0.34 3.28
CA ILE A 110 5.59 -0.98 3.71
C ILE A 110 5.88 -1.76 4.98
N VAL A 111 5.31 -1.32 6.09
CA VAL A 111 5.61 -1.87 7.42
C VAL A 111 4.42 -2.62 8.00
N ARG A 112 4.70 -3.56 8.90
CA ARG A 112 3.66 -4.42 9.51
C ARG A 112 2.74 -3.69 10.48
N ASN A 113 3.23 -2.70 11.22
CA ASN A 113 2.48 -2.07 12.30
C ASN A 113 2.88 -0.60 12.52
N ASN A 114 2.08 0.11 13.33
CA ASN A 114 2.27 1.53 13.61
C ASN A 114 3.51 1.84 14.47
N THR A 115 3.98 0.89 15.28
CA THR A 115 5.20 1.06 16.08
C THR A 115 6.42 1.16 15.15
N THR A 116 6.63 0.15 14.31
CA THR A 116 7.68 0.14 13.29
C THR A 116 7.57 1.32 12.34
N LYS A 117 6.32 1.71 11.98
CA LYS A 117 6.07 2.90 11.17
C LYS A 117 6.63 4.16 11.83
N SER A 118 6.29 4.38 13.10
CA SER A 118 6.68 5.59 13.84
C SER A 118 8.19 5.66 14.06
N GLU A 119 8.82 4.53 14.39
CA GLU A 119 10.27 4.42 14.53
C GLU A 119 10.99 4.77 13.22
N LEU A 120 10.52 4.23 12.10
CA LEU A 120 11.13 4.48 10.80
C LEU A 120 10.93 5.92 10.32
N ILE A 121 9.75 6.51 10.55
CA ILE A 121 9.49 7.93 10.27
C ILE A 121 10.43 8.83 11.08
N ASN A 122 10.59 8.54 12.38
CA ASN A 122 11.51 9.31 13.24
C ASN A 122 12.96 9.21 12.74
N SER A 123 13.38 8.02 12.30
CA SER A 123 14.70 7.80 11.70
C SER A 123 14.87 8.61 10.40
N ILE A 124 13.87 8.59 9.50
CA ILE A 124 13.85 9.37 8.25
C ILE A 124 13.94 10.88 8.52
N ILE A 125 13.21 11.38 9.52
CA ILE A 125 13.25 12.80 9.92
C ILE A 125 14.63 13.15 10.47
N THR A 126 15.15 12.34 11.39
CA THR A 126 16.47 12.55 12.02
C THR A 126 17.59 12.57 10.98
N LYS A 127 17.50 11.73 9.95
CA LYS A 127 18.46 11.66 8.84
C LYS A 127 18.19 12.67 7.71
N ASN A 128 17.19 13.53 7.84
CA ASN A 128 16.79 14.53 6.83
C ASN A 128 16.47 13.91 5.44
N GLN A 129 15.86 12.73 5.41
CA GLN A 129 15.52 11.99 4.19
C GLN A 129 14.03 12.12 3.80
N THR A 130 13.33 13.09 4.39
CA THR A 130 11.90 13.34 4.20
C THR A 130 11.51 13.67 2.76
N HIS A 131 12.45 14.08 1.92
CA HIS A 131 12.20 14.33 0.51
C HIS A 131 12.18 13.04 -0.33
N GLN A 132 12.87 11.98 0.14
CA GLN A 132 13.11 10.76 -0.64
C GLN A 132 12.38 9.53 -0.12
N LEU A 133 12.00 9.48 1.16
CA LEU A 133 11.44 8.28 1.79
C LEU A 133 10.04 8.48 2.36
N ARG A 134 9.19 7.46 2.20
CA ARG A 134 7.81 7.39 2.67
C ARG A 134 7.60 6.10 3.45
N VAL A 135 6.68 6.12 4.41
CA VAL A 135 6.31 4.94 5.20
C VAL A 135 4.79 4.81 5.24
N ILE A 136 4.30 3.60 5.00
CA ILE A 136 2.89 3.23 5.05
C ILE A 136 2.73 1.85 5.68
N THR A 137 1.63 1.57 6.37
CA THR A 137 1.30 0.18 6.72
C THR A 137 0.68 -0.55 5.54
N PHE A 138 0.72 -1.88 5.54
CA PHE A 138 0.01 -2.65 4.52
C PHE A 138 -1.50 -2.34 4.51
N ASP A 139 -2.13 -2.26 5.69
CA ASP A 139 -3.55 -1.92 5.81
C ASP A 139 -3.85 -0.54 5.23
N GLU A 140 -3.02 0.47 5.49
CA GLU A 140 -3.18 1.82 4.94
C GLU A 140 -3.02 1.84 3.41
N LEU A 141 -2.11 1.03 2.86
CA LEU A 141 -1.96 0.88 1.41
C LEU A 141 -3.19 0.21 0.80
N TRP A 142 -3.64 -0.91 1.38
CA TRP A 142 -4.85 -1.62 0.95
C TRP A 142 -6.05 -0.70 0.94
N ASP A 143 -6.27 -0.01 2.06
CA ASP A 143 -7.32 0.99 2.24
C ASP A 143 -7.30 2.08 1.19
N SER A 144 -6.12 2.44 0.70
CA SER A 144 -5.96 3.44 -0.34
C SER A 144 -6.34 2.87 -1.69
N VAL A 145 -5.82 1.69 -2.02
CA VAL A 145 -6.18 1.00 -3.26
C VAL A 145 -7.69 0.79 -3.33
N ASP A 146 -8.32 0.26 -2.28
CA ASP A 146 -9.76 0.02 -2.23
C ASP A 146 -10.60 1.30 -2.34
N PHE A 147 -10.12 2.41 -1.76
CA PHE A 147 -10.81 3.69 -1.87
C PHE A 147 -10.67 4.31 -3.26
N PHE A 148 -9.48 4.23 -3.85
CA PHE A 148 -9.16 4.87 -5.11
C PHE A 148 -9.59 4.04 -6.32
N TYR A 149 -9.53 2.71 -6.23
CA TYR A 149 -9.85 1.82 -7.34
C TYR A 149 -11.27 2.07 -7.89
N PRO A 150 -12.35 2.17 -7.09
CA PRO A 150 -13.67 2.54 -7.60
C PRO A 150 -13.73 3.97 -8.13
N ILE A 151 -13.00 4.93 -7.54
CA ILE A 151 -13.03 6.33 -8.01
C ILE A 151 -12.35 6.46 -9.39
N TYR A 152 -11.25 5.75 -9.59
CA TYR A 152 -10.51 5.76 -10.85
C TYR A 152 -11.15 4.87 -11.93
N TYR A 153 -11.71 3.70 -11.56
CA TYR A 153 -12.23 2.74 -12.54
C TYR A 153 -13.75 2.80 -12.75
N ARG A 154 -14.57 3.23 -11.78
CA ARG A 154 -16.06 3.23 -11.88
C ARG A 154 -16.64 4.41 -12.68
N ASN A 155 -15.81 5.20 -13.36
CA ASN A 155 -16.25 6.25 -14.30
C ASN A 155 -16.64 5.69 -15.69
N GLU A 156 -17.18 4.47 -15.73
CA GLU A 156 -17.60 3.76 -16.95
C GLU A 156 -18.94 4.30 -17.50
N ASN A 157 -19.78 4.86 -16.62
CA ASN A 157 -21.06 5.50 -17.00
C ASN A 157 -20.92 6.96 -17.46
N LEU A 158 -19.69 7.50 -17.47
CA LEU A 158 -19.34 8.82 -17.99
C LEU A 158 -18.34 8.69 -19.16
N ARG A 159 -18.62 7.85 -20.17
CA ARG A 159 -17.87 7.76 -21.46
C ARG A 159 -16.35 8.07 -21.37
N TRP A 160 -15.64 7.50 -20.40
CA TRP A 160 -14.19 7.61 -20.34
C TRP A 160 -13.60 6.25 -20.63
N SER A 161 -13.48 5.93 -21.91
CA SER A 161 -12.50 4.94 -22.35
C SER A 161 -11.15 5.61 -22.19
N ALA A 162 -10.32 5.20 -21.22
CA ALA A 162 -9.00 5.81 -21.02
C ALA A 162 -8.20 5.72 -22.34
N PRO A 163 -7.97 6.82 -23.07
CA PRO A 163 -7.00 6.84 -24.15
C PRO A 163 -5.64 6.67 -23.48
N SER A 164 -4.71 6.00 -24.14
CA SER A 164 -3.39 5.61 -23.60
C SER A 164 -2.58 6.75 -22.96
N ASP A 165 -2.88 8.01 -23.25
CA ASP A 165 -2.25 9.19 -22.64
C ASP A 165 -2.85 9.59 -21.29
N THR A 166 -4.12 9.29 -21.02
CA THR A 166 -4.77 9.60 -19.72
C THR A 166 -4.36 8.64 -18.61
N GLN A 167 -3.94 7.41 -18.96
CA GLN A 167 -3.33 6.48 -18.01
C GLN A 167 -1.99 7.00 -17.46
N LYS A 168 -1.28 7.83 -18.22
CA LYS A 168 -0.01 8.43 -17.79
C LYS A 168 -0.21 9.46 -16.69
N GLU A 169 -1.21 10.32 -16.86
CA GLU A 169 -1.57 11.32 -15.86
C GLU A 169 -2.20 10.67 -14.62
N SER A 170 -2.96 9.58 -14.78
CA SER A 170 -3.65 8.92 -13.65
C SER A 170 -2.68 8.28 -12.65
N ALA A 171 -1.64 7.58 -13.11
CA ALA A 171 -0.66 6.97 -12.20
C ALA A 171 0.15 8.02 -11.42
N ASP A 172 0.48 9.15 -12.07
CA ASP A 172 1.16 10.26 -11.41
C ASP A 172 0.25 10.99 -10.41
N MET A 173 -1.04 11.09 -10.72
CA MET A 173 -2.05 11.58 -9.77
C MET A 173 -2.14 10.66 -8.55
N ILE A 174 -2.08 9.34 -8.78
CA ILE A 174 -2.08 8.33 -7.71
C ILE A 174 -0.91 8.54 -6.74
N LEU A 175 0.28 8.96 -7.21
CA LEU A 175 1.40 9.29 -6.31
C LEU A 175 1.08 10.43 -5.34
N VAL A 176 0.36 11.46 -5.80
CA VAL A 176 -0.07 12.58 -4.94
C VAL A 176 -1.16 12.11 -3.98
N VAL A 177 -2.09 11.34 -4.51
CA VAL A 177 -3.28 10.86 -3.81
C VAL A 177 -2.97 9.82 -2.73
N LEU A 178 -1.94 9.00 -2.94
CA LEU A 178 -1.34 8.13 -1.92
C LEU A 178 -0.45 8.90 -0.92
N GLY A 179 -0.31 10.22 -1.07
CA GLY A 179 0.53 11.05 -0.20
C GLY A 179 2.04 10.87 -0.42
N LEU A 180 2.45 10.09 -1.42
CA LEU A 180 3.85 9.74 -1.68
C LEU A 180 4.68 10.95 -2.12
N LYS A 181 4.06 12.02 -2.64
CA LYS A 181 4.74 13.29 -2.94
C LYS A 181 4.56 14.36 -1.84
N VAL A 182 3.81 14.07 -0.78
CA VAL A 182 3.32 15.09 0.16
C VAL A 182 3.98 15.01 1.54
N THR A 183 4.09 13.82 2.12
CA THR A 183 4.51 13.65 3.52
C THR A 183 5.23 12.33 3.74
N PRO A 184 6.27 12.27 4.61
CA PRO A 184 6.91 11.00 4.99
C PRO A 184 5.92 9.97 5.57
N ASP A 185 4.85 10.41 6.24
CA ASP A 185 3.74 9.55 6.66
C ASP A 185 2.62 9.55 5.62
N ALA A 186 2.70 8.64 4.65
CA ALA A 186 1.71 8.52 3.59
C ALA A 186 0.31 8.19 4.15
N GLY A 187 0.24 7.32 5.16
CA GLY A 187 -1.02 6.87 5.76
C GLY A 187 -1.84 7.99 6.43
N VAL A 188 -1.17 8.95 7.08
CA VAL A 188 -1.85 10.13 7.67
C VAL A 188 -2.51 10.98 6.59
N PHE A 189 -1.84 11.18 5.45
CA PHE A 189 -2.43 11.91 4.33
C PHE A 189 -3.71 11.23 3.84
N ILE A 190 -3.67 9.90 3.63
CA ILE A 190 -4.83 9.11 3.20
C ILE A 190 -6.00 9.25 4.18
N LYS A 191 -5.74 9.15 5.49
CA LYS A 191 -6.77 9.30 6.53
C LYS A 191 -7.44 10.68 6.46
N ILE A 192 -6.66 11.74 6.27
CA ILE A 192 -7.16 13.11 6.13
C ILE A 192 -8.03 13.24 4.87
N GLN A 193 -7.59 12.69 3.73
CA GLN A 193 -8.38 12.74 2.48
C GLN A 193 -9.71 11.99 2.61
N LYS A 194 -9.70 10.78 3.18
CA LYS A 194 -10.92 10.01 3.45
C LYS A 194 -11.89 10.78 4.35
N HIS A 195 -11.38 11.41 5.41
CA HIS A 195 -12.20 12.22 6.31
C HIS A 195 -12.80 13.42 5.59
N LYS A 196 -12.01 14.15 4.79
CA LYS A 196 -12.47 15.31 4.02
C LYS A 196 -13.60 14.94 3.06
N GLN A 197 -13.46 13.86 2.28
CA GLN A 197 -14.53 13.41 1.38
C GLN A 197 -15.80 13.00 2.13
N LYS A 198 -15.67 12.37 3.30
CA LYS A 198 -16.82 12.01 4.14
C LYS A 198 -17.58 13.26 4.58
N VAL A 199 -16.87 14.31 5.01
CA VAL A 199 -17.48 15.59 5.40
C VAL A 199 -18.19 16.23 4.21
N GLU A 200 -17.53 16.32 3.05
CA GLU A 200 -18.13 16.89 1.83
C GLU A 200 -19.40 16.13 1.39
N CYS A 201 -19.41 14.80 1.49
CA CYS A 201 -20.60 14.00 1.19
C CYS A 201 -21.75 14.29 2.16
N LEU A 202 -21.45 14.38 3.46
CA LEU A 202 -22.45 14.71 4.48
C LEU A 202 -23.03 16.12 4.27
N GLU A 203 -22.19 17.10 3.94
CA GLU A 203 -22.64 18.46 3.62
C GLU A 203 -23.56 18.48 2.39
N ARG A 204 -23.24 17.72 1.33
CA ARG A 204 -24.11 17.58 0.15
C ARG A 204 -25.45 16.96 0.50
N LEU A 205 -25.46 15.88 1.28
CA LEU A 205 -26.71 15.23 1.73
C LEU A 205 -27.55 16.16 2.59
N TYR A 206 -26.91 16.90 3.51
CA TYR A 206 -27.58 17.90 4.34
C TYR A 206 -28.22 19.02 3.50
N ASN A 207 -27.49 19.55 2.51
CA ASN A 207 -28.01 20.59 1.61
C ASN A 207 -29.17 20.08 0.76
N ILE A 208 -29.11 18.85 0.24
CA ILE A 208 -30.22 18.21 -0.49
C ILE A 208 -31.44 18.09 0.43
N SER A 209 -31.25 17.66 1.68
CA SER A 209 -32.34 17.50 2.65
C SER A 209 -33.00 18.83 3.05
N LYS A 210 -32.29 19.96 2.91
CA LYS A 210 -32.83 21.31 3.14
C LYS A 210 -33.56 21.90 1.93
N SER A 211 -33.31 21.36 0.73
CA SER A 211 -33.94 21.80 -0.52
C SER A 211 -35.21 21.02 -0.88
N LEU A 212 -35.55 20.01 -0.09
CA LEU A 212 -36.78 19.20 -0.16
C LEU A 212 -37.79 19.68 0.89
#